data_AF-A0A517WQP7-F1
#
_entry.id   AF-A0A517WQP7-F1
#
_cell.length_a   1.000
_cell.length_b   1.000
_cell.length_c   1.000
_cell.angle_alpha   90.00
_cell.angle_beta   90.00
_cell.angle_gamma   90.00
#
_symmetry.space_group_name_H-M   'P 1'
#
loop_
_entity.id
_entity.type
_entity.pdbx_description
1 polymer ?
#
loop_
_entity_poly.entity_id
_entity_poly.type
_entity_poly.pdbx_seq_one_letter_code
_entity_poly.pdbx_strand_id
1 'polypeptide(L)'
;MLEYILWGFALRFVQCLFEASPFILAGLFIAAIFQRFFGSAETRKLFGEGTRSSLVRAWGIGMLLPVCSLGVIPVARQLKRSGLAGGTIIAFAMAAPLFNPLSLLYGLTLSEPVTILAFALFSLLIVTAVGTIWDRLFPEKTALPADDQAIPYGIKRMISVGVSAVKEASGASLIYIIIGLAGVALLGVVLPQSSLQRSVNYDNPYAPLLMTGVAIPVYATPMLAMSQLGSMFQHANSVGAAFILLVLGAGVNLGLVVWIIRNYNWKKTIVWFSLLLLIIIGLAYGVEKPLFPTHIEPSDHTHAFDIYCQPFSSGTTDFYITAKQKLGHVVDPYEIYSAGILGCLILAGFALRFFDRHSRIESWLMKTEPVRTGKYDVVIPGPVLGLLILVGLIIASGVGCFSYYPAPDVVFEEMGIAKTEALSGALSGNKSHSKYWIENYDDWTRKLEVGVYLRKWNLSEYHHWKALLLREKLELLEHEVEDEEQDEVRRLVSEIHHTHRRMADAYLRDLN
;
A
#
# COMPACT_ATOMS: atom_id res chain seq x y z
N MET A 1 -26.81 8.67 16.48
CA MET A 1 -25.90 7.51 16.62
C MET A 1 -25.93 6.58 15.41
N LEU A 2 -27.07 6.12 14.92
CA LEU A 2 -27.11 5.23 13.74
C LEU A 2 -26.55 5.92 12.47
N GLU A 3 -26.96 7.15 12.20
CA GLU A 3 -26.46 7.92 11.04
C GLU A 3 -24.95 8.17 11.13
N TYR A 4 -24.46 8.52 12.32
CA TYR A 4 -23.04 8.69 12.61
C TYR A 4 -22.21 7.44 12.25
N ILE A 5 -22.69 6.27 12.66
CA ILE A 5 -22.07 4.97 12.36
C ILE A 5 -22.14 4.66 10.86
N LEU A 6 -23.30 4.83 10.23
CA LEU A 6 -23.51 4.50 8.82
C LEU A 6 -22.68 5.40 7.90
N TRP A 7 -22.64 6.70 8.16
CA TRP A 7 -21.81 7.64 7.40
C TRP A 7 -20.32 7.39 7.65
N GLY A 8 -19.92 7.09 8.89
CA GLY A 8 -18.53 6.72 9.21
C GLY A 8 -18.08 5.49 8.41
N PHE A 9 -18.90 4.44 8.42
CA PHE A 9 -18.68 3.23 7.63
C PHE A 9 -18.59 3.55 6.13
N ALA A 10 -19.58 4.26 5.59
CA ALA A 10 -19.64 4.57 4.16
C ALA A 10 -18.44 5.39 3.70
N LEU A 11 -18.05 6.43 4.46
CA LEU A 11 -16.91 7.27 4.12
C LEU A 11 -15.60 6.47 4.12
N ARG A 12 -15.34 5.67 5.16
CA ARG A 12 -14.12 4.85 5.25
C ARG A 12 -14.08 3.76 4.18
N PHE A 13 -15.22 3.13 3.89
CA PHE A 13 -15.32 2.15 2.81
C PHE A 13 -14.99 2.78 1.45
N VAL A 14 -15.56 3.95 1.16
CA VAL A 14 -15.36 4.63 -0.12
C VAL A 14 -13.94 5.16 -0.26
N GLN A 15 -13.37 5.77 0.79
CA GLN A 15 -11.96 6.19 0.81
C GLN A 15 -11.02 5.02 0.51
N CYS A 16 -11.17 3.93 1.26
CA CYS A 16 -10.36 2.73 1.07
C CYS A 16 -10.55 2.09 -0.32
N LEU A 17 -11.77 2.13 -0.88
CA LEU A 17 -12.03 1.65 -2.23
C LEU A 17 -11.28 2.47 -3.28
N PHE A 18 -11.29 3.79 -3.21
CA PHE A 18 -10.56 4.66 -4.15
C PHE A 18 -9.05 4.40 -4.05
N GLU A 19 -8.51 4.41 -2.83
CA GLU A 19 -7.09 4.18 -2.55
C GLU A 19 -6.61 2.79 -3.05
N ALA A 20 -7.43 1.75 -2.82
CA ALA A 20 -7.09 0.38 -3.21
C ALA A 20 -7.31 0.08 -4.71
N SER A 21 -8.15 0.86 -5.40
CA SER A 21 -8.55 0.61 -6.79
C SER A 21 -7.39 0.40 -7.78
N PRO A 22 -6.37 1.29 -7.85
CA PRO A 22 -5.24 1.08 -8.78
C PRO A 22 -4.49 -0.23 -8.52
N PHE A 23 -4.32 -0.61 -7.26
CA PHE A 23 -3.62 -1.84 -6.87
C PHE A 23 -4.48 -3.10 -7.10
N ILE A 24 -5.80 -3.01 -6.93
CA ILE A 24 -6.73 -4.10 -7.26
C ILE A 24 -6.70 -4.36 -8.78
N LEU A 25 -6.73 -3.30 -9.59
CA LEU A 25 -6.57 -3.40 -11.04
C LEU A 25 -5.25 -4.08 -11.41
N ALA A 26 -4.13 -3.60 -10.85
CA ALA A 26 -2.82 -4.22 -11.07
C ALA A 26 -2.84 -5.71 -10.73
N GLY A 27 -3.40 -6.08 -9.58
CA GLY A 27 -3.56 -7.47 -9.14
C GLY A 27 -4.38 -8.34 -10.11
N LEU A 28 -5.48 -7.82 -10.66
CA LEU A 28 -6.32 -8.53 -11.63
C LEU A 28 -5.56 -8.81 -12.94
N PHE A 29 -4.82 -7.82 -13.44
CA PHE A 29 -4.00 -7.98 -14.65
C PHE A 29 -2.80 -8.89 -14.42
N ILE A 30 -2.10 -8.77 -13.29
CA ILE A 30 -0.99 -9.66 -12.91
C ILE A 30 -1.49 -11.10 -12.80
N ALA A 31 -2.64 -11.34 -12.18
CA ALA A 31 -3.25 -12.67 -12.13
C ALA A 31 -3.56 -13.20 -13.53
N ALA A 32 -4.12 -12.37 -14.41
CA ALA A 32 -4.37 -12.73 -15.80
C ALA A 32 -3.08 -13.00 -16.59
N ILE A 33 -1.98 -12.29 -16.30
CA ILE A 33 -0.67 -12.52 -16.91
C ILE A 33 -0.11 -13.88 -16.49
N PHE A 34 -0.14 -14.19 -15.19
CA PHE A 34 0.26 -15.52 -14.70
C PHE A 34 -0.57 -16.62 -15.33
N GLN A 35 -1.88 -16.42 -15.47
CA GLN A 35 -2.77 -17.39 -16.08
C GLN A 35 -2.49 -17.61 -17.58
N ARG A 36 -2.34 -16.53 -18.36
CA ARG A 36 -2.37 -16.60 -19.84
C ARG A 36 -0.99 -16.60 -20.52
N PHE A 37 0.05 -16.09 -19.88
CA PHE A 37 1.40 -16.06 -20.44
C PHE A 37 2.32 -17.13 -19.86
N PHE A 38 2.34 -17.26 -18.53
CA PHE A 38 3.16 -18.28 -17.87
C PHE A 38 2.44 -19.64 -17.91
N GLY A 39 1.15 -19.67 -17.59
CA GLY A 39 0.45 -20.92 -17.32
C GLY A 39 1.00 -21.59 -16.07
N SER A 40 0.43 -22.74 -15.72
CA SER A 40 0.73 -23.37 -14.44
C SER A 40 2.17 -23.86 -14.29
N ALA A 41 2.73 -24.53 -15.31
CA ALA A 41 4.07 -25.12 -15.24
C ALA A 41 5.19 -24.06 -15.09
N GLU A 42 5.14 -23.00 -15.90
CA GLU A 42 6.18 -21.97 -15.87
C GLU A 42 6.02 -21.04 -14.65
N THR A 43 4.79 -20.85 -14.15
CA THR A 43 4.58 -20.17 -12.86
C THR A 43 5.27 -20.94 -11.73
N ARG A 44 5.10 -22.26 -11.64
CA ARG A 44 5.80 -23.09 -10.64
C ARG A 44 7.31 -23.01 -10.77
N LYS A 45 7.83 -23.01 -12.00
CA LYS A 45 9.27 -22.88 -12.29
C LYS A 45 9.82 -21.51 -11.88
N LEU A 46 9.09 -20.43 -12.17
CA LEU A 46 9.46 -19.07 -11.78
C LEU A 46 9.60 -18.95 -10.26
N PHE A 47 8.62 -19.47 -9.52
CA PHE A 47 8.64 -19.47 -8.06
C PHE A 47 9.57 -20.55 -7.47
N GLY A 48 10.19 -21.42 -8.29
CA GLY A 48 11.13 -22.44 -7.81
C GLY A 48 10.47 -23.52 -6.94
N GLU A 49 9.24 -23.90 -7.25
CA GLU A 49 8.46 -24.92 -6.54
C GLU A 49 9.28 -26.20 -6.28
N GLY A 50 9.24 -26.72 -5.05
CA GLY A 50 10.01 -27.90 -4.63
C GLY A 50 11.45 -27.62 -4.19
N THR A 51 11.90 -26.36 -4.23
CA THR A 51 13.22 -25.94 -3.76
C THR A 51 13.11 -25.10 -2.50
N ARG A 52 14.13 -25.14 -1.61
CA ARG A 52 14.18 -24.24 -0.43
C ARG A 52 14.20 -22.75 -0.78
N SER A 53 14.53 -22.41 -2.03
CA SER A 53 14.53 -21.04 -2.53
C SER A 53 13.14 -20.50 -2.90
N SER A 54 12.08 -21.33 -2.86
CA SER A 54 10.75 -20.90 -3.31
C SER A 54 10.19 -19.74 -2.48
N LEU A 55 10.39 -19.77 -1.17
CA LEU A 55 9.95 -18.72 -0.25
C LEU A 55 10.69 -17.40 -0.49
N VAL A 56 12.00 -17.45 -0.73
CA VAL A 56 12.82 -16.26 -1.02
C VAL A 56 12.43 -15.67 -2.38
N ARG A 57 12.18 -16.52 -3.39
CA ARG A 57 11.69 -16.08 -4.69
C ARG A 57 10.29 -15.48 -4.60
N ALA A 58 9.39 -16.08 -3.83
CA ALA A 58 8.05 -15.55 -3.57
C ALA A 58 8.11 -14.17 -2.92
N TRP A 59 8.98 -14.00 -1.91
CA TRP A 59 9.21 -12.71 -1.27
C TRP A 59 9.75 -11.67 -2.26
N GLY A 60 10.80 -12.00 -3.02
CA GLY A 60 11.41 -11.07 -3.97
C GLY A 60 10.49 -10.69 -5.12
N ILE A 61 9.74 -11.64 -5.69
CA ILE A 61 8.73 -11.35 -6.72
C ILE A 61 7.61 -10.50 -6.12
N GLY A 62 7.19 -10.79 -4.88
CA GLY A 62 6.20 -9.99 -4.17
C GLY A 62 6.60 -8.52 -4.07
N MET A 63 7.78 -8.23 -3.50
CA MET A 63 8.24 -6.86 -3.26
C MET A 63 8.43 -6.01 -4.52
N LEU A 64 8.59 -6.65 -5.69
CA LEU A 64 8.77 -5.95 -6.94
C LEU A 64 7.43 -5.59 -7.61
N LEU A 65 6.35 -6.30 -7.29
CA LEU A 65 5.06 -6.09 -7.93
C LEU A 65 4.28 -4.97 -7.23
N PRO A 66 3.68 -4.03 -7.99
CA PRO A 66 2.89 -2.93 -7.44
C PRO A 66 1.49 -3.41 -7.04
N VAL A 67 1.41 -4.27 -6.03
CA VAL A 67 0.15 -4.81 -5.50
C VAL A 67 0.03 -4.53 -4.01
N CYS A 68 -1.20 -4.31 -3.55
CA CYS A 68 -1.54 -4.20 -2.14
C CYS A 68 -2.19 -5.51 -1.63
N SER A 69 -2.51 -5.60 -0.34
CA SER A 69 -3.06 -6.83 0.22
C SER A 69 -4.46 -7.17 -0.28
N LEU A 70 -5.20 -6.22 -0.87
CA LEU A 70 -6.44 -6.50 -1.59
C LEU A 70 -6.16 -6.97 -3.03
N GLY A 71 -5.23 -6.31 -3.73
CA GLY A 71 -4.80 -6.68 -5.08
C GLY A 71 -4.06 -8.02 -5.16
N VAL A 72 -3.47 -8.48 -4.05
CA VAL A 72 -2.78 -9.78 -4.02
C VAL A 72 -3.73 -10.97 -4.02
N ILE A 73 -5.00 -10.79 -3.62
CA ILE A 73 -6.01 -11.85 -3.55
C ILE A 73 -6.23 -12.56 -4.91
N PRO A 74 -6.53 -11.86 -6.02
CA PRO A 74 -6.65 -12.52 -7.33
C PRO A 74 -5.36 -13.22 -7.76
N VAL A 75 -4.20 -12.66 -7.43
CA VAL A 75 -2.90 -13.27 -7.77
C VAL A 75 -2.69 -14.54 -6.96
N ALA A 76 -2.89 -14.52 -5.64
CA ALA A 76 -2.79 -15.69 -4.76
C ALA A 76 -3.74 -16.81 -5.18
N ARG A 77 -4.95 -16.46 -5.62
CA ARG A 77 -5.91 -17.40 -6.22
C ARG A 77 -5.36 -18.05 -7.49
N GLN A 78 -4.74 -17.27 -8.36
CA GLN A 78 -4.12 -17.81 -9.57
C GLN A 78 -2.92 -18.69 -9.24
N LEU A 79 -2.05 -18.30 -8.30
CA LEU A 79 -0.92 -19.13 -7.86
C LEU A 79 -1.39 -20.46 -7.28
N LYS A 80 -2.50 -20.46 -6.52
CA LYS A 80 -3.13 -21.69 -6.04
C LYS A 80 -3.66 -22.56 -7.18
N ARG A 81 -4.32 -21.98 -8.19
CA ARG A 81 -4.76 -22.70 -9.40
C ARG A 81 -3.57 -23.29 -10.18
N SER A 82 -2.46 -22.57 -10.21
CA SER A 82 -1.19 -23.03 -10.81
C SER A 82 -0.50 -24.14 -10.03
N GLY A 83 -1.01 -24.54 -8.86
CA GLY A 83 -0.46 -25.64 -8.07
C GLY A 83 0.86 -25.30 -7.37
N LEU A 84 1.01 -24.09 -6.85
CA LEU A 84 2.11 -23.74 -5.94
C LEU A 84 1.83 -24.24 -4.52
N ALA A 85 2.88 -24.51 -3.75
CA ALA A 85 2.77 -24.86 -2.33
C ALA A 85 2.10 -23.73 -1.52
N GLY A 86 1.26 -24.12 -0.54
CA GLY A 86 0.54 -23.18 0.32
C GLY A 86 1.46 -22.18 1.03
N GLY A 87 2.61 -22.63 1.55
CA GLY A 87 3.59 -21.76 2.21
C GLY A 87 4.19 -20.74 1.25
N THR A 88 4.43 -21.12 0.00
CA THR A 88 4.94 -20.21 -1.05
C THR A 88 3.89 -19.16 -1.45
N ILE A 89 2.60 -19.55 -1.52
CA ILE A 89 1.50 -18.63 -1.83
C ILE A 89 1.29 -17.63 -0.69
N ILE A 90 1.28 -18.10 0.56
CA ILE A 90 1.16 -17.25 1.75
C ILE A 90 2.36 -16.30 1.84
N ALA A 91 3.57 -16.81 1.58
CA ALA A 91 4.78 -16.01 1.56
C ALA A 91 4.70 -14.85 0.56
N PHE A 92 4.28 -15.14 -0.67
CA PHE A 92 4.02 -14.13 -1.68
C PHE A 92 2.93 -13.14 -1.25
N ALA A 93 1.79 -13.65 -0.76
CA ALA A 93 0.64 -12.85 -0.39
C ALA A 93 0.94 -11.84 0.73
N MET A 94 1.79 -12.24 1.67
CA MET A 94 2.25 -11.38 2.75
C MET A 94 3.35 -10.42 2.31
N ALA A 95 4.30 -10.86 1.48
CA ALA A 95 5.44 -10.04 1.11
C ALA A 95 5.09 -8.92 0.12
N ALA A 96 4.22 -9.20 -0.85
CA ALA A 96 3.92 -8.28 -1.93
C ALA A 96 3.41 -6.89 -1.49
N PRO A 97 2.51 -6.79 -0.49
CA PRO A 97 2.04 -5.49 -0.02
C PRO A 97 2.92 -4.81 1.04
N LEU A 98 4.00 -5.44 1.52
CA LEU A 98 4.85 -4.83 2.55
C LEU A 98 5.69 -3.70 1.99
N PHE A 99 6.27 -3.94 0.82
CA PHE A 99 7.15 -3.01 0.15
C PHE A 99 6.86 -3.05 -1.33
N ASN A 100 6.79 -1.87 -1.93
CA ASN A 100 6.99 -1.70 -3.35
C ASN A 100 8.14 -0.70 -3.54
N PRO A 101 8.69 -0.53 -4.76
CA PRO A 101 9.77 0.41 -4.98
C PRO A 101 9.43 1.84 -4.50
N LEU A 102 8.20 2.29 -4.70
CA LEU A 102 7.72 3.62 -4.27
C LEU A 102 7.78 3.79 -2.74
N SER A 103 7.23 2.85 -1.99
CA SER A 103 7.11 2.90 -0.55
C SER A 103 8.44 2.67 0.15
N LEU A 104 9.31 1.84 -0.44
CA LEU A 104 10.67 1.66 0.06
C LEU A 104 11.47 2.95 -0.08
N LEU A 105 11.39 3.62 -1.23
CA LEU A 105 12.04 4.91 -1.45
C LEU A 105 11.50 6.00 -0.53
N TYR A 106 10.18 6.04 -0.33
CA TYR A 106 9.56 6.94 0.63
C TYR A 106 10.10 6.68 2.04
N GLY A 107 10.05 5.41 2.48
CA GLY A 107 10.56 4.96 3.78
C GLY A 107 12.00 5.37 4.06
N LEU A 108 12.88 5.30 3.06
CA LEU A 108 14.29 5.70 3.16
C LEU A 108 14.49 7.20 3.43
N THR A 109 13.48 8.05 3.18
CA THR A 109 13.53 9.47 3.54
C THR A 109 12.89 9.80 4.88
N LEU A 110 12.03 8.92 5.42
CA LEU A 110 11.40 9.12 6.73
C LEU A 110 12.26 8.57 7.87
N SER A 111 13.07 7.55 7.59
CA SER A 111 13.81 6.81 8.61
C SER A 111 15.24 6.56 8.16
N GLU A 112 16.11 6.29 9.13
CA GLU A 112 17.46 5.80 8.85
C GLU A 112 17.40 4.58 7.91
N PRO A 113 18.24 4.53 6.86
CA PRO A 113 18.26 3.41 5.91
C PRO A 113 18.43 2.04 6.57
N VAL A 114 19.13 2.00 7.72
CA VAL A 114 19.33 0.79 8.52
C VAL A 114 18.00 0.21 8.99
N THR A 115 17.07 1.05 9.46
CA THR A 115 15.76 0.61 9.96
C THR A 115 14.89 0.04 8.85
N ILE A 116 14.84 0.69 7.69
CA ILE A 116 14.05 0.22 6.54
C ILE A 116 14.61 -1.10 5.99
N LEU A 117 15.94 -1.20 5.88
CA LEU A 117 16.61 -2.45 5.47
C LEU A 117 16.40 -3.56 6.50
N ALA A 118 16.42 -3.24 7.80
CA ALA A 118 16.10 -4.19 8.87
C ALA A 118 14.65 -4.68 8.76
N PHE A 119 13.68 -3.80 8.52
CA PHE A 119 12.28 -4.19 8.33
C PHE A 119 12.09 -5.09 7.09
N ALA A 120 12.76 -4.76 5.98
CA ALA A 120 12.77 -5.62 4.79
C ALA A 120 13.37 -7.01 5.12
N LEU A 121 14.49 -7.06 5.84
CA LEU A 121 15.12 -8.32 6.25
C LEU A 121 14.23 -9.12 7.22
N PHE A 122 13.61 -8.47 8.20
CA PHE A 122 12.68 -9.12 9.12
C PHE A 122 11.44 -9.64 8.39
N SER A 123 10.94 -8.92 7.39
CA SER A 123 9.84 -9.41 6.56
C SER A 123 10.22 -10.71 5.83
N LEU A 124 11.44 -10.80 5.29
CA LEU A 124 11.96 -12.02 4.66
C LEU A 124 12.05 -13.15 5.69
N LEU A 125 12.57 -12.86 6.89
CA LEU A 125 12.67 -13.84 7.98
C LEU A 125 11.30 -14.35 8.42
N ILE A 126 10.32 -13.47 8.61
CA ILE A 126 8.94 -13.83 8.97
C ILE A 126 8.35 -14.74 7.90
N VAL A 127 8.37 -14.28 6.64
CA VAL A 127 7.76 -14.99 5.53
C VAL A 127 8.43 -16.36 5.30
N THR A 128 9.75 -16.44 5.39
CA THR A 128 10.49 -17.71 5.25
C THR A 128 10.24 -18.64 6.43
N ALA A 129 10.21 -18.15 7.67
CA ALA A 129 9.92 -18.96 8.86
C ALA A 129 8.48 -19.48 8.83
N VAL A 130 7.50 -18.60 8.63
CA VAL A 130 6.07 -18.92 8.55
C VAL A 130 5.80 -19.90 7.41
N GLY A 131 6.35 -19.63 6.22
CA GLY A 131 6.20 -20.49 5.05
C GLY A 131 6.83 -21.87 5.24
N THR A 132 8.04 -21.93 5.79
CA THR A 132 8.73 -23.21 6.04
C THR A 132 7.99 -24.05 7.08
N ILE A 133 7.51 -23.43 8.15
CA ILE A 133 6.78 -24.15 9.19
C ILE A 133 5.42 -24.60 8.65
N TRP A 134 4.73 -23.78 7.85
CA TRP A 134 3.50 -24.16 7.16
C TRP A 134 3.70 -25.39 6.27
N ASP A 135 4.70 -25.37 5.39
CA ASP A 135 4.93 -26.47 4.45
C ASP A 135 5.34 -27.78 5.18
N ARG A 136 5.98 -27.67 6.35
CA ARG A 136 6.31 -28.83 7.21
C ARG A 136 5.10 -29.38 7.95
N LEU A 137 4.24 -28.51 8.49
CA LEU A 137 3.06 -28.93 9.26
C LEU A 137 1.93 -29.42 8.35
N PHE A 138 1.83 -28.85 7.15
CA PHE A 138 0.76 -29.10 6.19
C PHE A 138 1.31 -29.42 4.80
N PRO A 139 2.06 -30.53 4.64
CA PRO A 139 2.56 -30.95 3.35
C PRO A 139 1.38 -31.23 2.42
N GLU A 140 1.11 -30.29 1.51
CA GLU A 140 0.09 -30.47 0.48
C GLU A 140 0.70 -31.19 -0.71
N LYS A 141 0.00 -32.21 -1.20
CA LYS A 141 0.31 -32.79 -2.50
C LYS A 141 -0.04 -31.71 -3.52
N THR A 142 0.97 -31.07 -4.10
CA THR A 142 0.79 -30.16 -5.22
C THR A 142 0.18 -30.95 -6.37
N ALA A 143 -1.13 -30.80 -6.55
CA ALA A 143 -1.84 -31.41 -7.65
C ALA A 143 -1.23 -30.83 -8.93
N LEU A 144 -0.75 -31.70 -9.82
CA LEU A 144 -0.36 -31.28 -11.15
C LEU A 144 -1.62 -30.70 -11.81
N PRO A 145 -1.63 -29.41 -12.16
CA PRO A 145 -2.78 -28.81 -12.80
C PRO A 145 -3.04 -29.53 -14.13
N ALA A 146 -4.33 -29.68 -14.47
CA ALA A 146 -4.72 -30.14 -15.79
C ALA A 146 -4.07 -29.22 -16.83
N ASP A 147 -3.51 -29.82 -17.88
CA ASP A 147 -2.81 -29.13 -18.97
C ASP A 147 -3.56 -27.86 -19.40
N ASP A 148 -3.05 -26.69 -19.00
CA ASP A 148 -3.58 -25.40 -19.42
C ASP A 148 -3.28 -25.29 -20.92
N GLN A 149 -4.27 -25.61 -21.77
CA GLN A 149 -4.12 -25.49 -23.21
C GLN A 149 -3.56 -24.10 -23.57
N ALA A 150 -2.37 -24.09 -24.16
CA ALA A 150 -1.68 -22.86 -24.51
C ALA A 150 -2.54 -22.05 -25.50
N ILE A 151 -2.98 -20.87 -25.08
CA ILE A 151 -3.76 -20.00 -25.96
C ILE A 151 -2.89 -19.64 -27.18
N PRO A 152 -3.44 -19.75 -28.41
CA PRO A 152 -2.72 -19.40 -29.62
C PRO A 152 -2.15 -17.97 -29.56
N TYR A 153 -1.00 -17.78 -30.21
CA TYR A 153 -0.30 -16.50 -30.25
C TYR A 153 -1.09 -15.43 -31.04
N GLY A 154 -0.73 -14.16 -30.85
CA GLY A 154 -1.36 -13.02 -31.52
C GLY A 154 -2.41 -12.30 -30.66
N ILE A 155 -3.31 -11.56 -31.32
CA ILE A 155 -4.27 -10.65 -30.66
C ILE A 155 -5.24 -11.38 -29.72
N LYS A 156 -5.56 -12.65 -30.01
CA LYS A 156 -6.39 -13.50 -29.16
C LYS A 156 -5.78 -13.67 -27.77
N ARG A 157 -4.45 -13.75 -27.66
CA ARG A 157 -3.77 -13.82 -26.35
C ARG A 157 -3.96 -12.53 -25.57
N MET A 158 -3.92 -11.36 -26.20
CA MET A 158 -4.15 -10.08 -25.51
C MET A 158 -5.59 -9.94 -25.04
N ILE A 159 -6.55 -10.30 -25.91
CA ILE A 159 -7.97 -10.31 -25.55
C ILE A 159 -8.21 -11.29 -24.40
N SER A 160 -7.54 -12.44 -24.38
CA SER A 160 -7.68 -13.43 -23.30
C SER A 160 -7.24 -12.91 -21.94
N VAL A 161 -6.25 -12.02 -21.88
CA VAL A 161 -5.80 -11.37 -20.63
C VAL A 161 -6.90 -10.44 -20.12
N GLY A 162 -7.47 -9.60 -20.99
CA GLY A 162 -8.59 -8.73 -20.65
C GLY A 162 -9.82 -9.52 -20.19
N VAL A 163 -10.20 -10.57 -20.93
CA VAL A 163 -11.34 -11.44 -20.56
C VAL A 163 -11.07 -12.15 -19.22
N SER A 164 -9.86 -12.63 -18.97
CA SER A 164 -9.49 -13.21 -17.67
C SER A 164 -9.57 -12.21 -16.54
N ALA A 165 -9.04 -11.00 -16.72
CA ALA A 165 -9.13 -9.93 -15.72
C ALA A 165 -10.60 -9.58 -15.41
N VAL A 166 -11.44 -9.45 -16.43
CA VAL A 166 -12.88 -9.18 -16.28
C VAL A 166 -13.64 -10.33 -15.56
N LYS A 167 -13.33 -11.58 -15.90
CA LYS A 167 -13.91 -12.76 -15.23
C LYS A 167 -13.51 -12.86 -13.76
N GLU A 168 -12.25 -12.52 -13.44
CA GLU A 168 -11.75 -12.53 -12.06
C GLU A 168 -12.22 -11.30 -11.27
N ALA A 169 -12.42 -10.14 -11.92
CA ALA A 169 -12.96 -8.92 -11.31
C ALA A 169 -14.40 -9.10 -10.80
N SER A 170 -15.24 -9.81 -11.56
CA SER A 170 -16.58 -10.26 -11.13
C SER A 170 -16.52 -11.61 -10.37
N GLY A 171 -15.32 -12.11 -10.11
CA GLY A 171 -14.97 -13.40 -9.49
C GLY A 171 -15.35 -13.57 -8.04
N ALA A 172 -14.92 -14.71 -7.47
CA ALA A 172 -14.91 -14.85 -6.02
C ALA A 172 -13.92 -13.88 -5.36
N SER A 173 -12.91 -13.37 -6.10
CA SER A 173 -12.00 -12.31 -5.63
C SER A 173 -12.76 -11.07 -5.16
N LEU A 174 -13.82 -10.67 -5.86
CA LEU A 174 -14.65 -9.52 -5.48
C LEU A 174 -15.22 -9.65 -4.06
N ILE A 175 -15.69 -10.85 -3.70
CA ILE A 175 -16.27 -11.10 -2.38
C ILE A 175 -15.22 -10.92 -1.29
N TYR A 176 -14.02 -11.47 -1.47
CA TYR A 176 -12.93 -11.31 -0.51
C TYR A 176 -12.46 -9.86 -0.42
N ILE A 177 -12.39 -9.15 -1.55
CA ILE A 177 -12.04 -7.72 -1.57
C ILE A 177 -13.08 -6.90 -0.78
N ILE A 178 -14.38 -7.13 -1.01
CA ILE A 178 -15.46 -6.47 -0.26
C ILE A 178 -15.36 -6.75 1.24
N ILE A 179 -15.05 -8.00 1.63
CA ILE A 179 -14.83 -8.35 3.04
C ILE A 179 -13.64 -7.60 3.63
N GLY A 180 -12.54 -7.46 2.86
CA GLY A 180 -11.38 -6.67 3.27
C GLY A 180 -11.74 -5.20 3.47
N LEU A 181 -12.40 -4.56 2.49
CA LEU A 181 -12.88 -3.18 2.57
C LEU A 181 -13.85 -2.95 3.74
N ALA A 182 -14.76 -3.90 3.97
CA ALA A 182 -15.69 -3.86 5.08
C ALA A 182 -14.98 -3.95 6.45
N GLY A 183 -13.85 -4.66 6.52
CA GLY A 183 -13.02 -4.74 7.73
C GLY A 183 -12.49 -3.38 8.17
N VAL A 184 -11.97 -2.60 7.23
CA VAL A 184 -11.47 -1.22 7.46
C VAL A 184 -12.61 -0.31 7.89
N ALA A 185 -13.72 -0.37 7.16
CA ALA A 185 -14.88 0.45 7.43
C ALA A 185 -15.49 0.16 8.81
N LEU A 186 -15.48 -1.11 9.24
CA LEU A 186 -15.91 -1.52 10.57
C LEU A 186 -14.96 -1.00 11.65
N LEU A 187 -13.66 -1.03 11.41
CA LEU A 187 -12.67 -0.51 12.35
C LEU A 187 -12.86 1.01 12.57
N GLY A 188 -13.11 1.76 11.49
CA GLY A 188 -13.44 3.19 11.58
C GLY A 188 -14.76 3.52 12.25
N VAL A 189 -15.64 2.54 12.47
CA VAL A 189 -16.85 2.69 13.29
C VAL A 189 -16.58 2.34 14.76
N VAL A 190 -15.73 1.35 15.00
CA VAL A 190 -15.46 0.82 16.34
C VAL A 190 -14.49 1.72 17.11
N LEU A 191 -13.53 2.34 16.43
CA LEU A 191 -12.52 3.20 17.05
C LEU A 191 -13.00 4.65 17.12
N PRO A 192 -13.28 5.19 18.32
CA PRO A 192 -13.61 6.60 18.48
C PRO A 192 -12.48 7.50 18.01
N GLN A 193 -12.83 8.71 17.57
CA GLN A 193 -11.85 9.74 17.21
C GLN A 193 -10.85 9.95 18.36
N SER A 194 -9.56 10.09 18.02
CA SER A 194 -8.47 10.36 18.96
C SER A 194 -8.18 9.27 20.00
N SER A 195 -8.81 8.09 19.91
CA SER A 195 -8.65 7.02 20.91
C SER A 195 -7.25 6.39 20.96
N LEU A 196 -6.53 6.40 19.84
CA LEU A 196 -5.21 5.78 19.72
C LEU A 196 -4.04 6.75 19.93
N GLN A 197 -4.30 8.05 20.14
CA GLN A 197 -3.27 9.09 20.12
C GLN A 197 -2.19 8.91 21.20
N ARG A 198 -2.55 8.40 22.39
CA ARG A 198 -1.60 8.18 23.51
C ARG A 198 -1.27 6.70 23.75
N SER A 199 -1.88 5.81 22.98
CA SER A 199 -1.84 4.37 23.26
C SER A 199 -0.56 3.70 22.75
N VAL A 200 0.22 4.40 21.90
CA VAL A 200 1.36 3.86 21.15
C VAL A 200 2.69 4.55 21.53
N ASN A 201 2.68 5.32 22.62
CA ASN A 201 3.87 5.99 23.16
C ASN A 201 4.96 4.96 23.49
N TYR A 202 6.22 5.36 23.37
CA TYR A 202 7.38 4.48 23.56
C TYR A 202 7.42 3.81 24.94
N ASP A 203 6.98 4.53 25.98
CA ASP A 203 6.96 4.05 27.35
C ASP A 203 5.95 2.93 27.61
N ASN A 204 5.05 2.66 26.67
CA ASN A 204 4.00 1.66 26.83
C ASN A 204 4.49 0.27 26.38
N PRO A 205 4.81 -0.66 27.30
CA PRO A 205 5.21 -2.02 26.93
C PRO A 205 4.10 -2.82 26.25
N TYR A 206 2.84 -2.36 26.31
CA TYR A 206 1.70 -2.99 25.64
C TYR A 206 1.43 -2.42 24.24
N ALA A 207 2.15 -1.40 23.79
CA ALA A 207 1.93 -0.77 22.49
C ALA A 207 2.00 -1.76 21.30
N PRO A 208 3.02 -2.65 21.18
CA PRO A 208 3.03 -3.67 20.14
C PRO A 208 1.82 -4.62 20.17
N LEU A 209 1.37 -4.99 21.37
CA LEU A 209 0.23 -5.90 21.54
C LEU A 209 -1.10 -5.23 21.16
N LEU A 210 -1.31 -3.99 21.59
CA LEU A 210 -2.48 -3.19 21.19
C LEU A 210 -2.50 -3.02 19.67
N MET A 211 -1.34 -2.71 19.09
CA MET A 211 -1.22 -2.52 17.65
C MET A 211 -1.53 -3.79 16.87
N THR A 212 -1.25 -4.97 17.43
CA THR A 212 -1.64 -6.25 16.81
C THR A 212 -3.16 -6.36 16.64
N GLY A 213 -3.93 -5.95 17.66
CA GLY A 213 -5.39 -5.99 17.60
C GLY A 213 -5.96 -5.03 16.56
N VAL A 214 -5.36 -3.84 16.45
CA VAL A 214 -5.79 -2.78 15.51
C VAL A 214 -5.30 -3.08 14.08
N ALA A 215 -4.10 -3.61 13.88
CA ALA A 215 -3.50 -3.78 12.56
C ALA A 215 -4.16 -4.88 11.72
N ILE A 216 -4.83 -5.86 12.34
CA ILE A 216 -5.43 -6.99 11.59
C ILE A 216 -6.62 -6.58 10.72
N PRO A 217 -7.59 -5.77 11.21
CA PRO A 217 -8.69 -5.28 10.38
C PRO A 217 -8.30 -4.03 9.59
N VAL A 218 -7.22 -3.34 9.98
CA VAL A 218 -6.64 -2.25 9.20
C VAL A 218 -6.12 -2.79 7.88
N TYR A 219 -6.51 -2.13 6.81
CA TYR A 219 -5.81 -2.17 5.54
C TYR A 219 -5.12 -0.83 5.39
N ALA A 220 -3.82 -0.87 5.18
CA ALA A 220 -3.04 0.27 4.75
C ALA A 220 -2.39 -0.06 3.41
N THR A 221 -2.45 0.85 2.44
CA THR A 221 -1.59 0.72 1.27
C THR A 221 -0.13 0.81 1.69
N PRO A 222 0.82 0.28 0.88
CA PRO A 222 2.24 0.35 1.20
C PRO A 222 2.72 1.79 1.47
N MET A 223 2.17 2.77 0.72
CA MET A 223 2.47 4.19 0.91
C MET A 223 1.90 4.73 2.23
N LEU A 224 0.63 4.43 2.52
CA LEU A 224 -0.01 4.84 3.76
C LEU A 224 0.72 4.27 4.98
N ALA A 225 1.07 2.97 4.94
CA ALA A 225 1.80 2.32 6.02
C ALA A 225 3.17 2.96 6.28
N MET A 226 3.90 3.33 5.22
CA MET A 226 5.18 4.03 5.34
C MET A 226 5.02 5.46 5.86
N SER A 227 3.98 6.17 5.45
CA SER A 227 3.67 7.51 5.98
C SER A 227 3.39 7.46 7.47
N GLN A 228 2.58 6.48 7.91
CA GLN A 228 2.30 6.31 9.32
C GLN A 228 3.52 5.88 10.13
N LEU A 229 4.34 4.99 9.59
CA LEU A 229 5.61 4.61 10.19
C LEU A 229 6.52 5.83 10.42
N GLY A 230 6.63 6.72 9.44
CA GLY A 230 7.44 7.93 9.59
C GLY A 230 6.85 8.93 10.58
N SER A 231 5.53 9.15 10.57
CA SER A 231 4.85 9.96 11.60
C SER A 231 5.10 9.39 13.00
N MET A 232 5.05 8.07 13.16
CA MET A 232 5.36 7.41 14.42
C MET A 232 6.80 7.67 14.88
N PHE A 233 7.78 7.60 13.99
CA PHE A 233 9.17 7.89 14.32
C PHE A 233 9.42 9.36 14.67
N GLN A 234 8.74 10.28 14.00
CA GLN A 234 8.82 11.72 14.28
C GLN A 234 8.34 12.09 15.69
N HIS A 235 7.39 11.33 16.24
CA HIS A 235 6.86 11.53 17.60
C HIS A 235 7.52 10.59 18.63
N ALA A 236 8.60 9.90 18.23
CA ALA A 236 9.28 8.86 19.02
C ALA A 236 8.33 7.79 19.61
N ASN A 237 7.32 7.36 18.85
CA ASN A 237 6.42 6.27 19.23
C ASN A 237 7.11 4.90 19.15
N SER A 238 6.44 3.87 19.69
CA SER A 238 6.94 2.50 19.70
C SER A 238 7.32 1.97 18.32
N VAL A 239 8.59 1.57 18.16
CA VAL A 239 9.14 1.04 16.88
C VAL A 239 8.56 -0.33 16.57
N GLY A 240 8.34 -1.16 17.59
CA GLY A 240 7.69 -2.47 17.46
C GLY A 240 6.23 -2.33 17.05
N ALA A 241 5.51 -1.32 17.56
CA ALA A 241 4.16 -1.03 17.07
C ALA A 241 4.17 -0.58 15.60
N ALA A 242 5.11 0.27 15.19
CA ALA A 242 5.26 0.69 13.80
C ALA A 242 5.56 -0.51 12.88
N PHE A 243 6.43 -1.43 13.33
CA PHE A 243 6.72 -2.68 12.63
C PHE A 243 5.48 -3.56 12.50
N ILE A 244 4.67 -3.69 13.56
CA ILE A 244 3.42 -4.45 13.53
C ILE A 244 2.40 -3.83 12.58
N LEU A 245 2.26 -2.50 12.58
CA LEU A 245 1.42 -1.80 11.62
C LEU A 245 1.86 -2.09 10.19
N LEU A 246 3.16 -2.01 9.91
CA LEU A 246 3.70 -2.30 8.60
C LEU A 246 3.42 -3.74 8.20
N VAL A 247 3.74 -4.72 9.06
CA VAL A 247 3.65 -6.14 8.71
C VAL A 247 2.21 -6.64 8.64
N LEU A 248 1.37 -6.29 9.62
CA LEU A 248 -0.02 -6.76 9.66
C LEU A 248 -0.97 -5.83 8.89
N GLY A 249 -0.85 -4.51 9.06
CA GLY A 249 -1.74 -3.53 8.43
C GLY A 249 -1.54 -3.39 6.93
N ALA A 250 -0.29 -3.48 6.44
CA ALA A 250 -0.05 -3.57 5.00
C ALA A 250 -0.12 -5.03 4.49
N GLY A 251 0.42 -5.98 5.27
CA GLY A 251 0.59 -7.38 4.86
C GLY A 251 -0.68 -8.24 4.86
N VAL A 252 -1.63 -7.96 5.74
CA VAL A 252 -2.81 -8.82 5.98
C VAL A 252 -4.08 -7.98 5.94
N ASN A 253 -5.20 -8.60 5.57
CA ASN A 253 -6.53 -8.03 5.73
C ASN A 253 -7.56 -9.14 5.92
N LEU A 254 -8.76 -8.79 6.39
CA LEU A 254 -9.84 -9.76 6.64
C LEU A 254 -10.21 -10.57 5.39
N GLY A 255 -10.17 -9.95 4.20
CA GLY A 255 -10.45 -10.62 2.92
C GLY A 255 -9.48 -11.77 2.63
N LEU A 256 -8.18 -11.52 2.82
CA LEU A 256 -7.12 -12.51 2.66
C LEU A 256 -7.26 -13.63 3.71
N VAL A 257 -7.54 -13.28 4.97
CA VAL A 257 -7.75 -14.27 6.04
C VAL A 257 -8.93 -15.19 5.70
N VAL A 258 -10.08 -14.63 5.30
CA VAL A 258 -11.26 -15.41 4.89
C VAL A 258 -10.96 -16.26 3.66
N TRP A 259 -10.18 -15.76 2.71
CA TRP A 259 -9.70 -16.55 1.58
C TRP A 259 -8.87 -17.75 2.04
N ILE A 260 -7.92 -17.59 2.96
CA ILE A 260 -7.11 -18.69 3.51
C ILE A 260 -8.01 -19.71 4.22
N ILE A 261 -8.94 -19.26 5.06
CA ILE A 261 -9.89 -20.15 5.79
C ILE A 261 -10.67 -21.02 4.80
N ARG A 262 -11.23 -20.41 3.75
CA ARG A 262 -12.04 -21.12 2.75
C ARG A 262 -11.24 -22.15 1.96
N ASN A 263 -9.94 -21.91 1.80
CA ASN A 263 -9.06 -22.66 0.91
C ASN A 263 -8.21 -23.74 1.60
N TYR A 264 -7.81 -23.50 2.84
CA TYR A 264 -6.89 -24.35 3.59
C TYR A 264 -7.48 -24.89 4.88
N ASN A 265 -8.75 -24.58 5.19
CA ASN A 265 -9.46 -24.90 6.44
C ASN A 265 -9.09 -23.94 7.60
N TRP A 266 -10.08 -23.67 8.43
CA TRP A 266 -10.00 -22.86 9.65
C TRP A 266 -8.88 -23.33 10.59
N LYS A 267 -8.74 -24.66 10.80
CA LYS A 267 -7.72 -25.20 11.72
C LYS A 267 -6.29 -24.85 11.30
N LYS A 268 -5.97 -25.01 10.00
CA LYS A 268 -4.65 -24.64 9.49
C LYS A 268 -4.44 -23.14 9.59
N THR A 269 -5.48 -22.36 9.29
CA THR A 269 -5.42 -20.89 9.35
C THR A 269 -5.12 -20.40 10.77
N ILE A 270 -5.74 -20.96 11.82
CA ILE A 270 -5.40 -20.61 13.20
C ILE A 270 -3.93 -20.89 13.48
N VAL A 271 -3.43 -22.07 13.13
CA VAL A 271 -2.02 -22.43 13.38
C VAL A 271 -1.07 -21.45 12.69
N TRP A 272 -1.34 -21.13 11.42
CA TRP A 272 -0.59 -20.12 10.68
C TRP A 272 -0.65 -18.75 11.33
N PHE A 273 -1.85 -18.29 11.68
CA PHE A 273 -2.05 -16.96 12.21
C PHE A 273 -1.43 -16.81 13.60
N SER A 274 -1.59 -17.81 14.48
CA SER A 274 -0.93 -17.84 15.79
C SER A 274 0.59 -17.86 15.67
N LEU A 275 1.13 -18.62 14.71
CA LEU A 275 2.56 -18.66 14.45
C LEU A 275 3.08 -17.33 13.92
N LEU A 276 2.33 -16.73 12.99
CA LEU A 276 2.62 -15.41 12.45
C LEU A 276 2.66 -14.36 13.56
N LEU A 277 1.61 -14.30 14.40
CA LEU A 277 1.52 -13.37 15.51
C LEU A 277 2.66 -13.57 16.52
N LEU A 278 2.98 -14.83 16.86
CA LEU A 278 4.06 -15.13 17.79
C LEU A 278 5.41 -14.61 17.27
N ILE A 279 5.73 -14.85 15.99
CA ILE A 279 6.99 -14.39 15.40
C ILE A 279 7.02 -12.86 15.30
N ILE A 280 5.93 -12.24 14.83
CA ILE A 280 5.83 -10.79 14.68
C ILE A 280 5.98 -10.10 16.03
N ILE A 281 5.22 -10.52 17.04
CA ILE A 281 5.27 -9.92 18.38
C ILE A 281 6.66 -10.11 18.99
N GLY A 282 7.23 -11.32 18.87
CA GLY A 282 8.59 -11.61 19.36
C GLY A 282 9.65 -10.71 18.71
N LEU A 283 9.58 -10.52 17.39
CA LEU A 283 10.48 -9.61 16.67
C LEU A 283 10.22 -8.15 17.03
N ALA A 284 8.95 -7.72 17.14
CA ALA A 284 8.59 -6.35 17.50
C ALA A 284 9.21 -5.94 18.84
N TYR A 285 9.08 -6.76 19.87
CA TYR A 285 9.74 -6.52 21.17
C TYR A 285 11.26 -6.58 21.10
N GLY A 286 11.82 -7.43 20.22
CA GLY A 286 13.26 -7.51 19.99
C GLY A 286 13.84 -6.27 19.30
N VAL A 287 13.04 -5.62 18.46
CA VAL A 287 13.44 -4.47 17.65
C VAL A 287 13.20 -3.12 18.33
N GLU A 288 12.28 -3.09 19.30
CA GLU A 288 11.90 -1.89 20.06
C GLU A 288 13.09 -1.06 20.55
N LYS A 289 14.07 -1.69 21.22
CA LYS A 289 15.25 -1.01 21.78
C LYS A 289 16.36 -0.70 20.77
N PRO A 290 16.80 -1.64 19.91
CA PRO A 290 17.95 -1.39 19.04
C PRO A 290 17.69 -0.40 17.90
N LEU A 291 16.43 -0.19 17.51
CA LEU A 291 16.06 0.73 16.42
C LEU A 291 15.34 1.99 16.92
N PHE A 292 15.33 2.26 18.22
CA PHE A 292 14.68 3.45 18.77
C PHE A 292 15.45 4.73 18.39
N PRO A 293 14.80 5.76 17.83
CA PRO A 293 15.46 7.02 17.52
C PRO A 293 15.81 7.76 18.81
N THR A 294 17.09 7.78 19.19
CA THR A 294 17.56 8.45 20.43
C THR A 294 17.67 9.97 20.32
N HIS A 295 17.42 10.53 19.13
CA HIS A 295 17.66 11.94 18.81
C HIS A 295 16.39 12.81 18.82
N ILE A 296 15.22 12.23 19.12
CA ILE A 296 13.92 12.89 19.05
C ILE A 296 13.31 12.94 20.45
N GLU A 297 12.83 14.10 20.88
CA GLU A 297 12.09 14.23 22.14
C GLU A 297 10.72 13.55 22.02
N PRO A 298 10.35 12.64 22.95
CA PRO A 298 9.07 11.95 22.87
C PRO A 298 7.88 12.90 22.98
N SER A 299 6.98 12.84 22.01
CA SER A 299 5.71 13.56 22.05
C SER A 299 4.66 12.74 22.79
N ASP A 300 3.82 13.38 23.60
CA ASP A 300 2.82 12.70 24.42
C ASP A 300 1.59 12.19 23.63
N HIS A 301 1.48 12.52 22.33
CA HIS A 301 0.36 12.14 21.47
C HIS A 301 0.80 11.99 20.01
N THR A 302 0.04 11.23 19.21
CA THR A 302 0.25 11.08 17.77
C THR A 302 -1.06 11.11 16.98
N HIS A 303 -1.06 11.81 15.84
CA HIS A 303 -2.20 11.84 14.91
C HIS A 303 -2.14 10.74 13.84
N ALA A 304 -1.09 9.92 13.83
CA ALA A 304 -0.87 8.87 12.82
C ALA A 304 -2.06 7.89 12.68
N PHE A 305 -2.84 7.70 13.74
CA PHE A 305 -3.93 6.73 13.75
C PHE A 305 -5.32 7.31 13.48
N ASP A 306 -5.44 8.64 13.36
CA ASP A 306 -6.74 9.29 13.15
C ASP A 306 -7.37 8.92 11.80
N ILE A 307 -6.55 8.50 10.83
CA ILE A 307 -7.00 7.96 9.54
C ILE A 307 -7.76 6.62 9.67
N TYR A 308 -7.56 5.87 10.75
CA TYR A 308 -8.25 4.60 11.00
C TYR A 308 -9.46 4.77 11.93
N CYS A 309 -9.55 5.88 12.65
CA CYS A 309 -10.63 6.16 13.60
C CYS A 309 -11.90 6.71 12.92
N GLN A 310 -12.93 6.95 13.70
CA GLN A 310 -14.15 7.58 13.21
C GLN A 310 -13.89 8.99 12.64
N PRO A 311 -14.31 9.27 11.38
CA PRO A 311 -13.98 10.53 10.71
C PRO A 311 -14.83 11.73 11.15
N PHE A 312 -15.91 11.51 11.91
CA PHE A 312 -16.85 12.55 12.34
C PHE A 312 -16.73 12.81 13.84
N SER A 313 -16.83 14.08 14.23
CA SER A 313 -16.91 14.49 15.64
C SER A 313 -18.36 14.45 16.15
N SER A 314 -18.54 14.38 17.46
CA SER A 314 -19.84 14.29 18.14
C SER A 314 -20.79 15.47 17.86
N GLY A 315 -20.29 16.61 17.38
CA GLY A 315 -21.07 17.80 17.02
C GLY A 315 -21.42 17.94 15.53
N THR A 316 -21.09 16.95 14.68
CA THR A 316 -21.35 17.06 13.24
C THR A 316 -22.85 16.92 12.94
N THR A 317 -23.46 17.94 12.32
CA THR A 317 -24.87 17.94 11.91
C THR A 317 -25.06 17.57 10.43
N ASP A 318 -24.17 18.04 9.54
CA ASP A 318 -24.27 17.85 8.09
C ASP A 318 -23.31 16.78 7.55
N PHE A 319 -23.60 15.52 7.86
CA PHE A 319 -22.73 14.38 7.49
C PHE A 319 -22.39 14.30 6.00
N TYR A 320 -23.35 14.60 5.11
CA TYR A 320 -23.12 14.52 3.66
C TYR A 320 -22.08 15.54 3.17
N ILE A 321 -22.19 16.79 3.62
CA ILE A 321 -21.30 17.87 3.18
C ILE A 321 -19.89 17.61 3.71
N THR A 322 -19.78 17.28 5.00
CA THR A 322 -18.50 16.93 5.63
C THR A 322 -17.87 15.69 5.00
N ALA A 323 -18.67 14.66 4.68
CA ALA A 323 -18.18 13.48 3.97
C ALA A 323 -17.65 13.84 2.59
N LYS A 324 -18.37 14.67 1.82
CA LYS A 324 -17.97 15.09 0.49
C LYS A 324 -16.68 15.92 0.52
N GLN A 325 -16.55 16.84 1.48
CA GLN A 325 -15.33 17.59 1.70
C GLN A 325 -14.17 16.66 2.05
N LYS A 326 -14.31 15.82 3.08
CA LYS A 326 -13.27 14.85 3.49
C LYS A 326 -12.89 13.88 2.37
N LEU A 327 -13.82 13.49 1.51
CA LEU A 327 -13.52 12.65 0.35
C LEU A 327 -12.74 13.42 -0.72
N GLY A 328 -13.14 14.66 -1.01
CA GLY A 328 -12.45 15.51 -2.00
C GLY A 328 -11.03 15.90 -1.61
N HIS A 329 -10.72 15.94 -0.30
CA HIS A 329 -9.37 16.26 0.19
C HIS A 329 -8.42 15.06 0.20
N VAL A 330 -8.94 13.82 0.21
CA VAL A 330 -8.12 12.59 0.38
C VAL A 330 -7.94 11.83 -0.93
N VAL A 331 -8.90 11.93 -1.87
CA VAL A 331 -8.89 11.12 -3.08
C VAL A 331 -8.17 11.84 -4.21
N ASP A 332 -7.09 11.24 -4.70
CA ASP A 332 -6.34 11.76 -5.84
C ASP A 332 -7.09 11.51 -7.18
N PRO A 333 -6.88 12.36 -8.21
CA PRO A 333 -7.55 12.18 -9.50
C PRO A 333 -7.33 10.80 -10.16
N TYR A 334 -6.12 10.22 -10.02
CA TYR A 334 -5.81 8.91 -10.61
C TYR A 334 -6.54 7.76 -9.93
N GLU A 335 -6.88 7.89 -8.64
CA GLU A 335 -7.67 6.91 -7.90
C GLU A 335 -9.11 6.88 -8.40
N ILE A 336 -9.68 8.04 -8.74
CA ILE A 336 -11.03 8.15 -9.31
C ILE A 336 -11.08 7.46 -10.67
N TYR A 337 -10.12 7.72 -11.56
CA TYR A 337 -10.05 7.05 -12.86
C TYR A 337 -9.89 5.53 -12.70
N SER A 338 -9.04 5.10 -11.76
CA SER A 338 -8.81 3.68 -11.47
C SER A 338 -10.08 3.00 -10.93
N ALA A 339 -10.79 3.63 -10.01
CA ALA A 339 -12.06 3.14 -9.49
C ALA A 339 -13.14 3.04 -10.58
N GLY A 340 -13.19 4.03 -11.49
CA GLY A 340 -14.07 4.01 -12.66
C GLY A 340 -13.79 2.83 -13.58
N ILE A 341 -12.51 2.59 -13.93
CA ILE A 341 -12.10 1.44 -14.74
C ILE A 341 -12.44 0.13 -14.04
N LEU A 342 -12.17 0.01 -12.74
CA LEU A 342 -12.50 -1.17 -11.95
C LEU A 342 -14.01 -1.44 -11.95
N GLY A 343 -14.83 -0.41 -11.75
CA GLY A 343 -16.29 -0.50 -11.84
C GLY A 343 -16.75 -1.00 -13.22
N CYS A 344 -16.20 -0.44 -14.30
CA CYS A 344 -16.47 -0.89 -15.67
C CYS A 344 -16.08 -2.35 -15.89
N LEU A 345 -14.92 -2.81 -15.39
CA LEU A 345 -14.51 -4.22 -15.50
C LEU A 345 -15.43 -5.16 -14.72
N ILE A 346 -15.87 -4.76 -13.52
CA ILE A 346 -16.81 -5.54 -12.72
C ILE A 346 -18.15 -5.66 -13.43
N LEU A 347 -18.70 -4.54 -13.95
CA LEU A 347 -19.95 -4.52 -14.72
C LEU A 347 -19.84 -5.37 -16.00
N ALA A 348 -18.75 -5.21 -16.75
CA ALA A 348 -18.48 -6.04 -17.92
C ALA A 348 -18.39 -7.53 -17.57
N GLY A 349 -17.86 -7.87 -16.39
CA GLY A 349 -17.75 -9.24 -15.91
C GLY A 349 -19.11 -9.86 -15.56
N PHE A 350 -19.99 -9.09 -14.91
CA PHE A 350 -21.37 -9.52 -14.68
C PHE A 350 -22.14 -9.67 -16.00
N ALA A 351 -21.99 -8.73 -16.94
CA ALA A 351 -22.58 -8.83 -18.27
C ALA A 351 -22.08 -10.07 -19.01
N LEU A 352 -20.77 -10.34 -19.02
CA LEU A 352 -20.19 -11.52 -19.64
C LEU A 352 -20.71 -12.83 -19.03
N ARG A 353 -20.91 -12.89 -17.71
CA ARG A 353 -21.52 -14.08 -17.07
C ARG A 353 -22.97 -14.28 -17.46
N PHE A 354 -23.70 -13.18 -17.66
CA PHE A 354 -25.10 -13.23 -18.06
C PHE A 354 -25.25 -13.66 -19.52
N PHE A 355 -24.47 -13.08 -20.43
CA PHE A 355 -24.56 -13.33 -21.87
C PHE A 355 -23.74 -14.53 -22.37
N ASP A 356 -22.61 -14.85 -21.75
CA ASP A 356 -21.72 -15.97 -22.13
C ASP A 356 -21.67 -17.07 -21.07
N ARG A 357 -22.86 -17.54 -20.65
CA ARG A 357 -23.01 -18.62 -19.65
C ARG A 357 -22.36 -19.95 -20.06
N HIS A 358 -22.12 -20.16 -21.35
CA HIS A 358 -21.54 -21.38 -21.91
C HIS A 358 -20.05 -21.25 -22.27
N SER A 359 -19.37 -20.17 -21.88
CA SER A 359 -17.94 -19.94 -22.17
C SER A 359 -17.58 -20.03 -23.66
N ARG A 360 -18.48 -19.56 -24.54
CA ARG A 360 -18.30 -19.52 -26.00
C ARG A 360 -17.13 -18.63 -26.40
N ILE A 361 -16.89 -17.54 -25.66
CA ILE A 361 -15.77 -16.64 -25.92
C ILE A 361 -14.45 -17.34 -25.59
N GLU A 362 -14.40 -18.12 -24.52
CA GLU A 362 -13.18 -18.83 -24.13
C GLU A 362 -12.85 -19.96 -25.11
N SER A 363 -13.87 -20.68 -25.58
CA SER A 363 -13.70 -21.71 -26.61
C SER A 363 -13.31 -21.12 -27.97
N TRP A 364 -13.77 -19.91 -28.31
CA TRP A 364 -13.29 -19.18 -29.50
C TRP A 364 -11.83 -18.73 -29.34
N LEU A 365 -11.43 -18.24 -28.16
CA LEU A 365 -10.06 -17.82 -27.87
C LEU A 365 -9.08 -18.99 -27.91
N MET A 366 -9.50 -20.18 -27.48
CA MET A 366 -8.71 -21.41 -27.50
C MET A 366 -8.60 -22.05 -28.89
N LYS A 367 -9.39 -21.60 -29.88
CA LYS A 367 -9.35 -22.16 -31.24
C LYS A 367 -8.06 -21.76 -31.96
N THR A 368 -7.18 -22.73 -32.13
CA THR A 368 -5.90 -22.59 -32.83
C THR A 368 -6.13 -22.28 -34.31
N GLU A 369 -5.50 -21.21 -34.80
CA GLU A 369 -5.44 -20.91 -36.24
C GLU A 369 -4.11 -21.40 -36.82
N PRO A 370 -4.07 -21.82 -38.10
CA PRO A 370 -2.85 -22.32 -38.72
C PRO A 370 -1.77 -21.21 -38.79
N VAL A 371 -0.54 -21.59 -38.43
CA VAL A 371 0.63 -20.71 -38.42
C VAL A 371 0.99 -20.29 -39.84
N ARG A 372 1.02 -18.98 -40.11
CA ARG A 372 1.70 -18.46 -41.31
C ARG A 372 3.20 -18.51 -41.04
N THR A 373 3.97 -19.18 -41.89
CA THR A 373 5.42 -19.32 -41.69
C THR A 373 6.15 -18.38 -42.63
N GLY A 374 6.67 -17.28 -42.09
CA GLY A 374 7.56 -16.34 -42.79
C GLY A 374 8.95 -16.29 -42.15
N LYS A 375 9.97 -15.84 -42.89
CA LYS A 375 11.35 -15.71 -42.38
C LYS A 375 11.49 -14.77 -41.17
N TYR A 376 10.54 -13.85 -40.99
CA TYR A 376 10.45 -12.93 -39.85
C TYR A 376 9.33 -13.30 -38.86
N ASP A 377 8.63 -14.42 -39.06
CA ASP A 377 7.52 -14.87 -38.22
C ASP A 377 8.06 -15.78 -37.09
N VAL A 378 8.81 -15.17 -36.16
CA VAL A 378 9.40 -15.87 -35.01
C VAL A 378 8.39 -15.89 -33.86
N VAL A 379 7.94 -17.08 -33.46
CA VAL A 379 7.00 -17.25 -32.34
C VAL A 379 7.74 -17.07 -31.01
N ILE A 380 7.45 -15.97 -30.31
CA ILE A 380 7.98 -15.72 -28.98
C ILE A 380 7.19 -16.56 -27.94
N PRO A 381 7.86 -17.34 -27.06
CA PRO A 381 7.18 -18.09 -26.02
C PRO A 381 6.35 -17.20 -25.09
N GLY A 382 5.17 -17.67 -24.67
CA GLY A 382 4.30 -16.98 -23.72
C GLY A 382 5.02 -16.51 -22.44
N PRO A 383 5.83 -17.35 -21.77
CA PRO A 383 6.53 -16.96 -20.55
C PRO A 383 7.54 -15.83 -20.76
N VAL A 384 8.18 -15.74 -21.94
CA VAL A 384 9.12 -14.66 -22.25
C VAL A 384 8.38 -13.34 -22.37
N LEU A 385 7.23 -13.33 -23.08
CA LEU A 385 6.37 -12.15 -23.16
C LEU A 385 5.80 -11.78 -21.78
N GLY A 386 5.36 -12.76 -20.99
CA GLY A 386 4.89 -12.55 -19.63
C GLY A 386 5.96 -11.92 -18.75
N LEU A 387 7.20 -12.42 -18.82
CA LEU A 387 8.33 -11.86 -18.08
C LEU A 387 8.64 -10.43 -18.55
N LEU A 388 8.65 -10.17 -19.85
CA LEU A 388 8.85 -8.82 -20.38
C LEU A 388 7.76 -7.86 -19.90
N ILE A 389 6.51 -8.30 -19.81
CA ILE A 389 5.40 -7.48 -19.29
C ILE A 389 5.58 -7.23 -17.78
N LEU A 390 5.95 -8.24 -16.99
CA LEU A 390 6.21 -8.06 -15.56
C LEU A 390 7.39 -7.12 -15.31
N VAL A 391 8.49 -7.28 -16.05
CA VAL A 391 9.65 -6.37 -15.99
C VAL A 391 9.24 -4.97 -16.45
N GLY A 392 8.44 -4.86 -17.51
CA GLY A 392 7.88 -3.61 -17.98
C GLY A 392 7.01 -2.92 -16.93
N LEU A 393 6.22 -3.69 -16.16
CA LEU A 393 5.42 -3.19 -15.05
C LEU A 393 6.31 -2.64 -13.92
N ILE A 394 7.40 -3.34 -13.60
CA ILE A 394 8.39 -2.89 -12.60
C ILE A 394 9.06 -1.60 -13.06
N ILE A 395 9.49 -1.53 -14.33
CA ILE A 395 10.08 -0.32 -14.92
C ILE A 395 9.08 0.83 -14.92
N ALA A 396 7.83 0.57 -15.33
CA ALA A 396 6.76 1.56 -15.30
C ALA A 396 6.46 2.06 -13.88
N SER A 397 6.48 1.17 -12.89
CA SER A 397 6.40 1.55 -11.47
C SER A 397 7.58 2.45 -11.06
N GLY A 398 8.80 2.13 -11.53
CA GLY A 398 9.99 2.95 -11.31
C GLY A 398 9.88 4.35 -11.95
N VAL A 399 9.38 4.44 -13.19
CA VAL A 399 9.07 5.73 -13.85
C VAL A 399 7.96 6.48 -13.10
N GLY A 400 6.98 5.75 -12.58
CA GLY A 400 5.95 6.26 -11.67
C GLY A 400 6.57 6.95 -10.44
N CYS A 401 7.66 6.42 -9.89
CA CYS A 401 8.41 7.08 -8.82
C CYS A 401 8.90 8.47 -9.22
N PHE A 402 9.49 8.62 -10.41
CA PHE A 402 9.96 9.92 -10.89
C PHE A 402 8.83 10.91 -11.19
N SER A 403 7.63 10.40 -11.49
CA SER A 403 6.43 11.22 -11.70
C SER A 403 5.81 11.66 -10.37
N TYR A 404 5.78 10.77 -9.38
CA TYR A 404 5.26 11.07 -8.04
C TYR A 404 6.21 11.96 -7.22
N TYR A 405 7.52 11.81 -7.42
CA TYR A 405 8.58 12.66 -6.85
C TYR A 405 9.17 13.56 -7.95
N PRO A 406 8.50 14.67 -8.29
CA PRO A 406 8.91 15.51 -9.40
C PRO A 406 10.26 16.18 -9.14
N ALA A 407 10.78 16.85 -10.16
CA ALA A 407 12.07 17.51 -10.06
C ALA A 407 11.99 18.71 -9.08
N PRO A 408 13.11 19.08 -8.42
CA PRO A 408 13.08 20.08 -7.35
C PRO A 408 12.52 21.45 -7.78
N ASP A 409 12.72 21.85 -9.03
CA ASP A 409 12.16 23.05 -9.63
C ASP A 409 10.63 23.06 -9.60
N VAL A 410 10.00 21.96 -10.03
CA VAL A 410 8.54 21.77 -9.97
C VAL A 410 8.07 21.72 -8.52
N VAL A 411 8.80 21.03 -7.64
CA VAL A 411 8.47 20.98 -6.22
C VAL A 411 8.48 22.38 -5.60
N PHE A 412 9.47 23.22 -5.90
CA PHE A 412 9.53 24.58 -5.37
C PHE A 412 8.38 25.48 -5.86
N GLU A 413 7.91 25.28 -7.10
CA GLU A 413 6.72 25.98 -7.62
C GLU A 413 5.47 25.61 -6.83
N GLU A 414 5.20 24.30 -6.66
CA GLU A 414 4.06 23.81 -5.88
C GLU A 414 4.15 24.18 -4.39
N MET A 415 5.35 24.11 -3.81
CA MET A 415 5.60 24.59 -2.44
C MET A 415 5.33 26.08 -2.29
N GLY A 416 5.54 26.88 -3.34
CA GLY A 416 5.20 28.30 -3.36
C GLY A 416 3.70 28.54 -3.20
N ILE A 417 2.89 27.75 -3.91
CA ILE A 417 1.42 27.77 -3.80
C ILE A 417 1.01 27.31 -2.40
N ALA A 418 1.47 26.13 -1.97
CA ALA A 418 1.12 25.55 -0.68
C ALA A 418 1.48 26.46 0.50
N LYS A 419 2.66 27.07 0.47
CA LYS A 419 3.08 28.10 1.45
C LYS A 419 2.12 29.28 1.47
N THR A 420 1.71 29.79 0.31
CA THR A 420 0.85 30.98 0.25
C THR A 420 -0.53 30.70 0.84
N GLU A 421 -1.11 29.55 0.50
CA GLU A 421 -2.41 29.12 1.00
C GLU A 421 -2.38 28.74 2.49
N ALA A 422 -1.33 28.04 2.95
CA ALA A 422 -1.15 27.70 4.36
C ALA A 422 -1.04 28.94 5.23
N LEU A 423 -0.13 29.87 4.88
CA LEU A 423 0.14 31.05 5.68
C LEU A 423 -1.02 32.06 5.66
N SER A 424 -1.69 32.23 4.51
CA SER A 424 -2.88 33.10 4.42
C SER A 424 -4.08 32.50 5.16
N GLY A 425 -4.26 31.17 5.07
CA GLY A 425 -5.22 30.41 5.86
C GLY A 425 -5.03 30.64 7.36
N ALA A 426 -3.81 30.49 7.83
CA ALA A 426 -3.44 30.72 9.24
C ALA A 426 -3.75 32.16 9.69
N LEU A 427 -3.33 33.17 8.91
CA LEU A 427 -3.58 34.58 9.23
C LEU A 427 -5.07 34.97 9.21
N SER A 428 -5.88 34.29 8.38
CA SER A 428 -7.32 34.53 8.29
C SER A 428 -8.13 33.83 9.40
N GLY A 429 -7.50 32.96 10.19
CA GLY A 429 -8.17 32.15 11.21
C GLY A 429 -9.01 31.00 10.63
N ASN A 430 -8.89 30.69 9.34
CA ASN A 430 -9.59 29.55 8.74
C ASN A 430 -8.83 28.24 9.05
N LYS A 431 -9.14 27.65 10.21
CA LYS A 431 -8.48 26.43 10.70
C LYS A 431 -8.48 25.30 9.68
N SER A 432 -9.64 25.03 9.07
CA SER A 432 -9.78 23.91 8.11
C SER A 432 -8.93 24.08 6.85
N HIS A 433 -8.87 25.29 6.31
CA HIS A 433 -8.06 25.59 5.13
C HIS A 433 -6.57 25.60 5.46
N SER A 434 -6.21 26.21 6.58
CA SER A 434 -4.83 26.27 7.07
C SER A 434 -4.28 24.87 7.29
N LYS A 435 -4.98 24.02 8.05
CA LYS A 435 -4.56 22.65 8.34
C LYS A 435 -4.32 21.84 7.06
N TYR A 436 -5.27 21.88 6.11
CA TYR A 436 -5.13 21.19 4.83
C TYR A 436 -3.86 21.60 4.06
N TRP A 437 -3.60 22.91 3.97
CA TRP A 437 -2.44 23.39 3.23
C TRP A 437 -1.12 23.28 3.99
N ILE A 438 -1.15 23.29 5.33
CA ILE A 438 0.01 22.98 6.16
C ILE A 438 0.44 21.52 5.93
N GLU A 439 -0.50 20.58 6.00
CA GLU A 439 -0.27 19.15 5.72
C GLU A 439 0.29 18.95 4.30
N ASN A 440 -0.34 19.54 3.28
CA ASN A 440 0.13 19.44 1.90
C ASN A 440 1.52 20.09 1.72
N TYR A 441 1.81 21.17 2.45
CA TYR A 441 3.11 21.82 2.41
C TYR A 441 4.19 20.95 3.05
N ASP A 442 3.92 20.30 4.18
CA ASP A 442 4.78 19.28 4.78
C ASP A 442 5.06 18.14 3.80
N ASP A 443 4.03 17.60 3.15
CA ASP A 443 4.18 16.54 2.14
C ASP A 443 5.08 16.95 0.97
N TRP A 444 4.96 18.19 0.47
CA TRP A 444 5.84 18.69 -0.57
C TRP A 444 7.30 18.82 -0.11
N THR A 445 7.55 19.19 1.15
CA THR A 445 8.92 19.19 1.69
C THR A 445 9.52 17.79 1.68
N ARG A 446 8.73 16.76 2.03
CA ARG A 446 9.17 15.35 1.97
C ARG A 446 9.44 14.90 0.54
N LYS A 447 8.54 15.25 -0.39
CA LYS A 447 8.70 14.94 -1.83
C LYS A 447 9.95 15.59 -2.42
N LEU A 448 10.35 16.77 -1.94
CA LEU A 448 11.61 17.42 -2.34
C LEU A 448 12.82 16.56 -1.99
N GLU A 449 12.90 16.07 -0.75
CA GLU A 449 14.01 15.25 -0.27
C GLU A 449 14.16 13.96 -1.09
N VAL A 450 13.06 13.24 -1.28
CA VAL A 450 13.01 12.01 -2.09
C VAL A 450 13.35 12.33 -3.55
N GLY A 451 12.80 13.40 -4.10
CA GLY A 451 13.00 13.81 -5.49
C GLY A 451 14.46 14.16 -5.80
N VAL A 452 15.16 14.79 -4.85
CA VAL A 452 16.60 15.06 -4.96
C VAL A 452 17.40 13.77 -4.86
N TYR A 453 17.12 12.94 -3.85
CA TYR A 453 17.80 11.66 -3.66
C TYR A 453 17.68 10.74 -4.88
N LEU A 454 16.48 10.66 -5.48
CA LEU A 454 16.21 9.87 -6.68
C LEU A 454 17.08 10.24 -7.89
N ARG A 455 17.43 11.52 -8.03
CA ARG A 455 18.16 12.05 -9.19
C ARG A 455 19.66 12.11 -8.95
N LYS A 456 20.08 12.44 -7.72
CA LYS A 456 21.48 12.62 -7.35
C LYS A 456 22.09 11.42 -6.62
N TRP A 457 21.28 10.45 -6.20
CA TRP A 457 21.65 9.32 -5.34
C TRP A 457 22.29 9.71 -4.00
N ASN A 458 22.11 10.98 -3.60
CA ASN A 458 22.66 11.54 -2.37
C ASN A 458 21.80 12.73 -1.93
N LEU A 459 21.55 12.83 -0.62
CA LEU A 459 20.96 13.98 0.03
C LEU A 459 21.89 14.33 1.20
N SER A 460 22.48 15.53 1.20
CA SER A 460 23.37 15.89 2.30
C SER A 460 22.57 16.15 3.58
N GLU A 461 23.15 15.83 4.74
CA GLU A 461 22.52 16.09 6.04
C GLU A 461 22.10 17.56 6.18
N TYR A 462 22.88 18.49 5.62
CA TYR A 462 22.53 19.90 5.60
C TYR A 462 21.17 20.18 4.93
N HIS A 463 20.89 19.54 3.79
CA HIS A 463 19.61 19.68 3.10
C HIS A 463 18.45 19.07 3.90
N HIS A 464 18.69 17.91 4.50
CA HIS A 464 17.72 17.24 5.37
C HIS A 464 17.34 18.11 6.57
N TRP A 465 18.34 18.64 7.29
CA TRP A 465 18.11 19.54 8.43
C TRP A 465 17.38 20.83 8.04
N LYS A 466 17.62 21.37 6.85
CA LYS A 466 16.89 22.56 6.36
C LYS A 466 15.43 22.26 6.09
N ALA A 467 15.12 21.09 5.52
CA ALA A 467 13.75 20.65 5.31
C ALA A 467 13.07 20.32 6.65
N LEU A 468 13.75 19.61 7.55
CA LEU A 468 13.24 19.27 8.88
C LEU A 468 12.85 20.51 9.69
N LEU A 469 13.71 21.53 9.75
CA LEU A 469 13.40 22.78 10.45
C LEU A 469 12.16 23.50 9.90
N LEU A 470 11.88 23.36 8.61
CA LEU A 470 10.67 23.91 8.02
C LEU A 470 9.44 23.13 8.48
N ARG A 471 9.52 21.78 8.50
CA ARG A 471 8.45 20.89 8.95
C ARG A 471 8.08 21.11 10.41
N GLU A 472 9.07 21.17 11.30
CA GLU A 472 8.85 21.46 12.73
C GLU A 472 8.09 22.77 12.93
N LYS A 473 8.39 23.81 12.15
CA LYS A 473 7.67 25.09 12.23
C LYS A 473 6.26 25.02 11.65
N LEU A 474 6.03 24.18 10.64
CA LEU A 474 4.70 23.95 10.09
C LEU A 474 3.80 23.22 11.08
N GLU A 475 4.35 22.23 11.79
CA GLU A 475 3.67 21.53 12.87
C GLU A 475 3.33 22.48 14.04
N LEU A 476 4.28 23.31 14.47
CA LEU A 476 3.99 24.37 15.45
C LEU A 476 2.89 25.31 14.96
N LEU A 477 2.93 25.73 13.69
CA LEU A 477 1.89 26.60 13.14
C LEU A 477 0.51 25.93 13.17
N GLU A 478 0.44 24.62 12.94
CA GLU A 478 -0.81 23.86 13.03
C GLU A 478 -1.39 23.92 14.44
N HIS A 479 -0.56 23.64 15.46
CA HIS A 479 -0.98 23.70 16.86
C HIS A 479 -1.49 25.10 17.26
N GLU A 480 -0.75 26.16 16.92
CA GLU A 480 -1.13 27.53 17.27
C GLU A 480 -2.41 27.99 16.54
N VAL A 481 -2.64 27.50 15.31
CA VAL A 481 -3.90 27.74 14.58
C VAL A 481 -5.08 27.00 15.23
N GLU A 482 -4.86 25.80 15.76
CA GLU A 482 -5.86 25.05 16.50
C GLU A 482 -6.22 25.73 17.83
N ASP A 483 -5.22 26.26 18.54
CA ASP A 483 -5.35 26.93 19.84
C ASP A 483 -5.82 28.40 19.75
N GLU A 484 -5.94 28.95 18.54
CA GLU A 484 -6.39 30.33 18.26
C GLU A 484 -5.45 31.45 18.77
N GLU A 485 -4.17 31.15 18.95
CA GLU A 485 -3.15 32.11 19.41
C GLU A 485 -2.63 33.01 18.28
N GLN A 486 -3.40 34.05 17.91
CA GLN A 486 -3.11 34.88 16.73
C GLN A 486 -1.74 35.58 16.72
N ASP A 487 -1.23 35.98 17.88
CA ASP A 487 0.08 36.66 17.96
C ASP A 487 1.22 35.70 17.62
N GLU A 488 1.12 34.46 18.08
CA GLU A 488 2.11 33.41 17.83
C GLU A 488 2.04 32.94 16.37
N VAL A 489 0.82 32.78 15.83
CA VAL A 489 0.61 32.52 14.39
C VAL A 489 1.31 33.57 13.52
N ARG A 490 1.18 34.86 13.82
CA ARG A 490 1.85 35.93 13.05
C ARG A 490 3.38 35.81 13.13
N ARG A 491 3.92 35.46 14.29
CA ARG A 491 5.36 35.23 14.47
C ARG A 491 5.84 34.05 13.63
N LEU A 492 5.17 32.91 13.75
CA LEU A 492 5.50 31.69 13.01
C LEU A 492 5.39 31.87 11.50
N VAL A 493 4.38 32.59 11.01
CA VAL A 493 4.22 32.89 9.57
C VAL A 493 5.47 33.59 9.01
N SER A 494 5.98 34.60 9.71
CA SER A 494 7.21 35.31 9.30
C SER A 494 8.42 34.38 9.33
N GLU A 495 8.55 33.58 10.39
CA GLU A 495 9.65 32.63 10.54
C GLU A 495 9.65 31.54 9.46
N ILE A 496 8.50 30.97 9.13
CA ILE A 496 8.34 29.95 8.09
C ILE A 496 8.74 30.50 6.73
N HIS A 497 8.37 31.75 6.40
CA HIS A 497 8.78 32.37 5.15
C HIS A 497 10.31 32.51 5.04
N HIS A 498 10.97 32.89 6.13
CA HIS A 498 12.43 32.95 6.18
C HIS A 498 13.09 31.56 6.09
N THR A 499 12.57 30.58 6.81
CA THR A 499 13.08 29.19 6.78
C THR A 499 12.94 28.58 5.39
N HIS A 500 11.78 28.74 4.74
CA HIS A 500 11.56 28.31 3.37
C HIS A 500 12.56 28.91 2.41
N ARG A 501 12.78 30.24 2.46
CA ARG A 501 13.75 30.89 1.57
C ARG A 501 15.15 30.33 1.76
N ARG A 502 15.60 30.16 3.02
CA ARG A 502 16.91 29.59 3.33
C ARG A 502 17.06 28.15 2.85
N MET A 503 16.00 27.36 2.95
CA MET A 503 15.96 26.00 2.43
C MET A 503 16.01 26.01 0.89
N ALA A 504 15.14 26.77 0.23
CA ALA A 504 15.11 26.87 -1.23
C ALA A 504 16.47 27.31 -1.79
N ASP A 505 17.10 28.34 -1.20
CA ASP A 505 18.43 28.80 -1.58
C ASP A 505 19.51 27.71 -1.42
N ALA A 506 19.42 26.88 -0.37
CA ALA A 506 20.35 25.78 -0.16
C ALA A 506 20.25 24.73 -1.29
N TYR A 507 19.02 24.28 -1.57
CA TYR A 507 18.78 23.28 -2.60
C TYR A 507 19.10 23.81 -4.01
N LEU A 508 18.73 25.05 -4.33
CA LEU A 508 18.96 25.65 -5.65
C LEU A 508 20.44 25.91 -5.94
N ARG A 509 21.25 26.22 -4.92
CA ARG A 509 22.71 26.41 -5.08
C ARG A 509 23.43 25.13 -5.51
N ASP A 510 22.95 23.98 -5.07
CA ASP A 510 23.55 22.69 -5.43
C ASP A 510 22.93 22.09 -6.71
N LEU A 511 21.80 22.63 -7.19
CA LEU A 511 21.12 22.17 -8.41
C LEU A 511 21.62 22.84 -9.69
N ASN A 512 22.18 24.06 -9.58
CA ASN A 512 22.92 24.75 -10.63
C ASN A 512 24.42 24.47 -10.49
#